data_AF-A0A7L4ZKF3-F1
#
_entry.id   AF-A0A7L4ZKF3-F1
#
_cell.length_a   1.000
_cell.length_b   1.000
_cell.length_c   1.000
_cell.angle_alpha   90.00
_cell.angle_beta   90.00
_cell.angle_gamma   90.00
#
_symmetry.space_group_name_H-M   'P 1'
#
loop_
_entity.id
_entity.type
_entity.pdbx_description
1 polymer ?
#
loop_
_entity_poly.entity_id
_entity_poly.type
_entity_poly.pdbx_seq_one_letter_code
_entity_poly.pdbx_strand_id
1 'polypeptide(L)'
;MKLFRNQRRKLLKNKKIGNYLAYAIGEIVLVVIGILIAVSLNNWNESRKEKQQLANIYNSITNDLNNDLEEIDKIQSFYKTAAPLYSKILNDSVTRIEYLLNPQLTYLTIGFPEITFNKRGYNQLTDFNIDNFQDSLPTQIIAFYTERLREIKIDDDLRANDFQENYSHYKKNYEWWADLISMKGSQEFIEYAITDPDYKNRVASVYFVTYKVFLPELKKFKEQAEVILEEIEKRKE
;
A
#
# COMPACT_ATOMS: atom_id res chain seq x y z
N MET A 1 -19.53 54.94 -9.33
CA MET A 1 -20.91 55.12 -9.86
C MET A 1 -21.38 56.59 -10.00
N LYS A 2 -20.50 57.57 -10.31
CA LYS A 2 -20.92 58.96 -10.64
C LYS A 2 -21.16 59.21 -12.13
N LEU A 3 -20.68 58.31 -13.01
CA LEU A 3 -20.68 58.47 -14.47
C LEU A 3 -22.09 58.48 -15.09
N PHE A 4 -23.08 57.83 -14.46
CA PHE A 4 -24.44 57.72 -15.02
C PHE A 4 -25.50 58.61 -14.34
N ARG A 5 -25.09 59.41 -13.34
CA ARG A 5 -26.01 60.23 -12.54
C ARG A 5 -26.72 61.31 -13.38
N ASN A 6 -25.99 61.92 -14.32
CA ASN A 6 -26.53 62.99 -15.17
C ASN A 6 -27.40 62.44 -16.32
N GLN A 7 -27.14 61.22 -16.80
CA GLN A 7 -27.98 60.59 -17.82
C GLN A 7 -29.32 60.13 -17.24
N ARG A 8 -29.34 59.59 -16.02
CA ARG A 8 -30.58 59.23 -15.30
C ARG A 8 -31.51 60.44 -15.08
N ARG A 9 -30.94 61.61 -14.72
CA ARG A 9 -31.72 62.86 -14.55
C ARG A 9 -32.35 63.38 -15.86
N LYS A 10 -31.69 63.19 -17.02
CA LYS A 10 -32.19 63.64 -18.33
C LYS A 10 -33.31 62.74 -18.86
N LEU A 11 -33.26 61.44 -18.59
CA LEU A 11 -34.26 60.45 -19.04
C LEU A 11 -35.58 60.52 -18.25
N LEU A 12 -35.53 60.84 -16.95
CA LEU A 12 -36.71 61.01 -16.09
C LEU A 12 -37.59 62.20 -16.51
N LYS A 13 -37.02 63.23 -17.14
CA LYS A 13 -37.76 64.42 -17.61
C LYS A 13 -38.64 64.17 -18.84
N ASN A 14 -38.44 63.07 -19.57
CA ASN A 14 -39.02 62.83 -20.90
C ASN A 14 -40.12 61.73 -20.98
N LYS A 15 -40.64 61.21 -19.87
CA LYS A 15 -41.67 60.12 -19.86
C LYS A 15 -41.33 58.87 -20.71
N LYS A 16 -40.06 58.61 -21.03
CA LYS A 16 -39.61 57.44 -21.81
C LYS A 16 -39.24 56.27 -20.91
N ILE A 17 -40.24 55.65 -20.27
CA ILE A 17 -40.06 54.51 -19.34
C ILE A 17 -39.32 53.34 -20.03
N GLY A 18 -39.59 53.08 -21.32
CA GLY A 18 -38.93 52.01 -22.08
C GLY A 18 -37.40 52.15 -22.18
N ASN A 19 -36.89 53.38 -22.32
CA ASN A 19 -35.43 53.62 -22.40
C ASN A 19 -34.75 53.43 -21.04
N TYR A 20 -35.46 53.68 -19.94
CA TYR A 20 -34.95 53.44 -18.59
C TYR A 20 -34.93 51.94 -18.26
N LEU A 21 -35.96 51.20 -18.66
CA LEU A 21 -36.01 49.75 -18.51
C LEU A 21 -34.90 49.04 -19.30
N ALA A 22 -34.67 49.43 -20.56
CA ALA A 22 -33.58 48.86 -21.37
C ALA A 22 -32.20 49.10 -20.74
N TYR A 23 -31.98 50.28 -20.16
CA TYR A 23 -30.73 50.61 -19.48
C TYR A 23 -30.54 49.82 -18.17
N ALA A 24 -31.60 49.69 -17.36
CA ALA A 24 -31.56 48.91 -16.13
C ALA A 24 -31.34 47.41 -16.39
N ILE A 25 -31.96 46.85 -17.45
CA ILE A 25 -31.73 45.47 -17.88
C ILE A 25 -30.28 45.28 -18.33
N GLY A 26 -29.73 46.22 -19.10
CA GLY A 26 -28.32 46.18 -19.49
C GLY A 26 -27.36 46.20 -18.29
N GLU A 27 -27.67 47.01 -17.27
CA GLU A 27 -26.91 47.06 -16.01
C GLU A 27 -26.98 45.72 -15.25
N ILE A 28 -28.15 45.10 -15.16
CA ILE A 28 -28.33 43.78 -14.55
C ILE A 28 -27.55 42.71 -15.31
N VAL A 29 -27.66 42.65 -16.64
CA VAL A 29 -26.95 41.67 -17.48
C VAL A 29 -25.44 41.82 -17.30
N LEU A 30 -24.92 43.05 -17.25
CA LEU A 30 -23.49 43.30 -17.07
C LEU A 30 -23.00 42.88 -15.67
N VAL A 31 -23.81 43.11 -14.63
CA VAL A 31 -23.53 42.61 -13.27
C VAL A 31 -23.55 41.08 -13.22
N VAL A 32 -24.54 40.45 -13.85
CA VAL A 32 -24.66 38.98 -13.91
C VAL A 32 -23.44 38.37 -14.62
N ILE A 33 -23.01 38.93 -15.75
CA ILE A 33 -21.79 38.49 -16.45
C ILE A 33 -20.56 38.62 -15.53
N GLY A 34 -20.45 39.73 -14.79
CA GLY A 34 -19.36 39.93 -13.82
C GLY A 34 -19.33 38.85 -12.73
N ILE A 35 -20.49 38.52 -12.15
CA ILE A 35 -20.62 37.47 -11.13
C ILE A 35 -20.26 36.09 -11.73
N LEU A 36 -20.78 35.78 -12.92
CA LEU A 36 -20.49 34.50 -13.58
C LEU A 36 -19.00 34.32 -13.88
N ILE A 37 -18.32 35.38 -14.35
CA ILE A 37 -16.86 35.35 -14.58
C ILE A 37 -16.12 35.16 -13.25
N ALA A 38 -16.51 35.87 -12.19
CA ALA A 38 -15.87 35.74 -10.87
C ALA A 38 -16.00 34.31 -10.31
N VAL A 39 -17.20 33.71 -10.39
CA VAL A 39 -17.44 32.32 -9.98
C VAL A 39 -16.65 31.35 -10.85
N SER A 40 -16.62 31.57 -12.16
CA SER A 40 -15.88 30.69 -13.09
C SER A 40 -14.37 30.70 -12.83
N LEU A 41 -13.78 31.88 -12.56
CA LEU A 41 -12.38 32.01 -12.20
C LEU A 41 -12.06 31.33 -10.85
N ASN A 42 -12.95 31.47 -9.87
CA ASN A 42 -12.78 30.82 -8.58
C ASN A 42 -12.83 29.28 -8.71
N ASN A 43 -13.82 28.75 -9.45
CA ASN A 43 -13.95 27.32 -9.70
C ASN A 43 -12.76 26.76 -10.47
N TRP A 44 -12.24 27.49 -11.46
CA TRP A 44 -11.04 27.09 -12.19
C TRP A 44 -9.80 27.04 -11.30
N ASN A 45 -9.61 28.03 -10.43
CA ASN A 45 -8.50 28.05 -9.48
C ASN A 45 -8.60 26.91 -8.46
N GLU A 46 -9.80 26.61 -7.98
CA GLU A 46 -10.03 25.49 -7.05
C GLU A 46 -9.73 24.15 -7.74
N SER A 47 -10.27 23.90 -8.93
CA SER A 47 -9.98 22.69 -9.71
C SER A 47 -8.48 22.53 -10.00
N ARG A 48 -7.76 23.63 -10.26
CA ARG A 48 -6.30 23.60 -10.41
C ARG A 48 -5.60 23.14 -9.14
N LYS A 49 -6.01 23.63 -7.96
CA LYS A 49 -5.41 23.22 -6.69
C LYS A 49 -5.70 21.75 -6.37
N GLU A 50 -6.93 21.29 -6.60
CA GLU A 50 -7.31 19.89 -6.39
C GLU A 50 -6.47 18.96 -7.28
N LYS A 51 -6.27 19.31 -8.56
CA LYS A 51 -5.39 18.55 -9.47
C LYS A 51 -3.94 18.52 -8.99
N GLN A 52 -3.41 19.65 -8.50
CA GLN A 52 -2.06 19.71 -7.94
C GLN A 52 -1.92 18.84 -6.68
N GLN A 53 -2.94 18.84 -5.82
CA GLN A 53 -2.97 18.01 -4.62
C GLN A 53 -2.97 16.52 -4.99
N LEU A 54 -3.83 16.11 -5.95
CA LEU A 54 -3.87 14.74 -6.44
C LEU A 54 -2.53 14.30 -7.03
N ALA A 55 -1.85 15.16 -7.80
CA ALA A 55 -0.52 14.87 -8.33
C ALA A 55 0.53 14.66 -7.21
N ASN A 56 0.45 15.44 -6.12
CA ASN A 56 1.33 15.24 -4.96
C ASN A 56 1.03 13.93 -4.22
N ILE A 57 -0.25 13.54 -4.15
CA ILE A 57 -0.68 12.25 -3.59
C ILE A 57 -0.13 11.10 -4.44
N TYR A 58 -0.25 11.17 -5.77
CA TYR A 58 0.34 10.20 -6.68
C TYR A 58 1.86 10.07 -6.52
N ASN A 59 2.58 11.18 -6.36
CA ASN A 59 4.02 11.13 -6.06
C ASN A 59 4.32 10.42 -4.73
N SER A 60 3.48 10.63 -3.72
CA SER A 60 3.62 9.94 -2.44
C SER A 60 3.37 8.43 -2.59
N ILE A 61 2.33 8.05 -3.35
CA ILE A 61 2.04 6.64 -3.67
C ILE A 61 3.18 6.00 -4.46
N THR A 62 3.73 6.68 -5.46
CA THR A 62 4.88 6.17 -6.23
C THR A 62 6.07 5.88 -5.32
N ASN A 63 6.41 6.80 -4.42
CA ASN A 63 7.51 6.60 -3.48
C ASN A 63 7.22 5.45 -2.49
N ASP A 64 6.00 5.39 -1.96
CA ASP A 64 5.57 4.35 -1.04
C ASP A 64 5.66 2.97 -1.71
N LEU A 65 5.11 2.82 -2.92
CA LEU A 65 5.18 1.57 -3.70
C LEU A 65 6.62 1.17 -4.04
N ASN A 66 7.47 2.09 -4.47
CA ASN A 66 8.86 1.77 -4.80
C ASN A 66 9.62 1.22 -3.58
N ASN A 67 9.40 1.80 -2.39
CA ASN A 67 9.99 1.30 -1.15
C ASN A 67 9.44 -0.08 -0.77
N ASP A 68 8.12 -0.27 -0.89
CA ASP A 68 7.47 -1.55 -0.58
C ASP A 68 7.95 -2.67 -1.54
N LEU A 69 8.16 -2.36 -2.81
CA LEU A 69 8.72 -3.29 -3.80
C LEU A 69 10.15 -3.71 -3.45
N GLU A 70 10.99 -2.77 -3.00
CA GLU A 70 12.35 -3.08 -2.55
C GLU A 70 12.35 -4.02 -1.33
N GLU A 71 11.44 -3.79 -0.38
CA GLU A 71 11.29 -4.63 0.80
C GLU A 71 10.80 -6.05 0.44
N ILE A 72 9.83 -6.16 -0.48
CA ILE A 72 9.38 -7.44 -1.02
C ILE A 72 10.55 -8.19 -1.66
N ASP A 73 11.40 -7.51 -2.43
CA ASP A 73 12.54 -8.15 -3.08
C ASP A 73 13.57 -8.68 -2.07
N LYS A 74 13.79 -7.98 -0.96
CA LYS A 74 14.64 -8.49 0.15
C LYS A 74 14.06 -9.76 0.77
N ILE A 75 12.75 -9.77 1.03
CA ILE A 75 12.05 -10.93 1.60
C ILE A 75 12.10 -12.12 0.64
N GLN A 76 11.83 -11.90 -0.66
CA GLN A 76 11.93 -12.96 -1.67
C GLN A 76 13.35 -13.51 -1.78
N SER A 77 14.37 -12.65 -1.69
CA SER A 77 15.78 -13.07 -1.70
C SER A 77 16.15 -13.93 -0.48
N PHE A 78 15.67 -13.55 0.71
CA PHE A 78 15.81 -14.36 1.93
C PHE A 78 15.24 -15.76 1.72
N TYR A 79 13.98 -15.86 1.27
CA TYR A 79 13.34 -17.16 1.10
C TYR A 79 13.87 -17.95 -0.10
N LYS A 80 14.38 -17.29 -1.14
CA LYS A 80 15.11 -17.97 -2.22
C LYS A 80 16.35 -18.67 -1.70
N THR A 81 17.05 -18.05 -0.75
CA THR A 81 18.24 -18.62 -0.11
C THR A 81 17.89 -19.75 0.84
N ALA A 82 16.76 -19.66 1.55
CA ALA A 82 16.31 -20.70 2.48
C ALA A 82 15.66 -21.93 1.79
N ALA A 83 15.11 -21.77 0.58
CA ALA A 83 14.34 -22.81 -0.11
C ALA A 83 15.05 -24.18 -0.26
N PRO A 84 16.37 -24.23 -0.57
CA PRO A 84 17.10 -25.49 -0.63
C PRO A 84 17.18 -26.20 0.73
N LEU A 85 17.19 -25.46 1.84
CA LEU A 85 17.26 -26.02 3.19
C LEU A 85 15.95 -26.74 3.55
N TYR A 86 14.81 -26.11 3.31
CA TYR A 86 13.49 -26.75 3.44
C TYR A 86 13.41 -28.01 2.58
N SER A 87 13.80 -27.91 1.31
CA SER A 87 13.75 -29.04 0.37
C SER A 87 14.60 -30.22 0.85
N LYS A 88 15.78 -29.97 1.45
CA LYS A 88 16.62 -31.04 1.99
C LYS A 88 15.94 -31.83 3.11
N ILE A 89 15.35 -31.11 4.07
CA ILE A 89 14.65 -31.71 5.22
C ILE A 89 13.41 -32.47 4.75
N LEU A 90 12.60 -31.87 3.88
CA LEU A 90 11.37 -32.50 3.40
C LEU A 90 11.61 -33.77 2.57
N ASN A 91 12.77 -33.85 1.91
CA ASN A 91 13.21 -35.01 1.12
C ASN A 91 14.09 -36.00 1.91
N ASP A 92 14.19 -35.87 3.23
CA ASP A 92 14.99 -36.75 4.11
C ASP A 92 16.47 -36.87 3.70
N SER A 93 17.03 -35.79 3.14
CA SER A 93 18.40 -35.77 2.59
C SER A 93 19.40 -34.99 3.46
N VAL A 94 18.95 -34.44 4.58
CA VAL A 94 19.82 -33.72 5.52
C VAL A 94 20.53 -34.69 6.46
N THR A 95 21.82 -34.46 6.70
CA THR A 95 22.64 -35.27 7.61
C THR A 95 22.92 -34.57 8.94
N ARG A 96 23.33 -35.34 9.96
CA ARG A 96 23.82 -34.81 11.25
C ARG A 96 24.93 -33.76 11.08
N ILE A 97 25.89 -34.04 10.19
CA ILE A 97 27.02 -33.17 9.93
C ILE A 97 26.53 -31.84 9.31
N GLU A 98 25.54 -31.88 8.43
CA GLU A 98 24.99 -30.64 7.86
C GLU A 98 24.31 -29.76 8.90
N TYR A 99 23.56 -30.32 9.87
CA TYR A 99 23.03 -29.53 10.97
C TYR A 99 24.13 -28.88 11.83
N LEU A 100 25.24 -29.58 12.06
CA LEU A 100 26.38 -29.03 12.81
C LEU A 100 27.10 -27.90 12.06
N LEU A 101 27.24 -28.03 10.74
CA LEU A 101 27.98 -27.09 9.91
C LEU A 101 27.14 -25.92 9.41
N ASN A 102 25.82 -26.07 9.37
CA ASN A 102 24.91 -25.05 8.88
C ASN A 102 23.84 -24.71 9.93
N PRO A 103 24.11 -23.71 10.80
CA PRO A 103 23.16 -23.25 11.80
C PRO A 103 21.82 -22.82 11.22
N GLN A 104 21.73 -22.41 9.94
CA GLN A 104 20.46 -21.99 9.35
C GLN A 104 19.41 -23.11 9.32
N LEU A 105 19.82 -24.37 9.21
CA LEU A 105 18.92 -25.54 9.26
C LEU A 105 18.15 -25.63 10.59
N THR A 106 18.72 -25.07 11.65
CA THR A 106 18.17 -25.10 13.01
C THR A 106 17.11 -24.03 13.24
N TYR A 107 17.19 -22.89 12.55
CA TYR A 107 16.33 -21.73 12.81
C TYR A 107 15.16 -21.59 11.84
N LEU A 108 14.96 -22.54 10.92
CA LEU A 108 13.89 -22.49 9.91
C LEU A 108 12.48 -22.40 10.50
N THR A 109 12.25 -22.91 11.71
CA THR A 109 10.92 -22.93 12.35
C THR A 109 10.73 -21.86 13.43
N ILE A 110 11.79 -21.11 13.74
CA ILE A 110 11.83 -20.12 14.83
C ILE A 110 12.31 -18.75 14.37
N GLY A 111 12.04 -18.40 13.12
CA GLY A 111 12.30 -17.07 12.60
C GLY A 111 11.79 -16.89 11.19
N PHE A 112 11.35 -15.68 10.88
CA PHE A 112 10.94 -15.27 9.55
C PHE A 112 11.16 -13.75 9.40
N PRO A 113 11.41 -13.24 8.17
CA PRO A 113 11.46 -11.81 7.93
C PRO A 113 10.07 -11.19 8.09
N GLU A 114 10.00 -10.11 8.87
CA GLU A 114 8.82 -9.27 9.00
C GLU A 114 8.59 -8.45 7.72
N ILE A 115 7.34 -8.03 7.48
CA ILE A 115 6.99 -7.15 6.37
C ILE A 115 6.09 -6.02 6.84
N THR A 116 6.31 -4.82 6.32
CA THR A 116 5.45 -3.66 6.55
C THR A 116 5.28 -2.88 5.25
N PHE A 117 4.12 -2.24 5.07
CA PHE A 117 3.80 -1.47 3.88
C PHE A 117 3.61 0.01 4.21
N ASN A 118 4.10 0.88 3.32
CA ASN A 118 3.92 2.31 3.41
C ASN A 118 2.49 2.68 3.01
N LYS A 119 1.80 3.45 3.87
CA LYS A 119 0.38 3.81 3.68
C LYS A 119 0.13 5.30 3.62
N ARG A 120 1.18 6.13 3.52
CA ARG A 120 1.04 7.59 3.58
C ARG A 120 0.24 8.09 2.38
N GLY A 121 0.66 7.73 1.17
CA GLY A 121 -0.04 8.11 -0.06
C GLY A 121 -1.45 7.53 -0.15
N TYR A 122 -1.61 6.27 0.27
CA TYR A 122 -2.93 5.64 0.39
C TYR A 122 -3.87 6.41 1.32
N ASN A 123 -3.42 6.73 2.54
CA ASN A 123 -4.24 7.49 3.51
C ASN A 123 -4.59 8.88 3.00
N GLN A 124 -3.63 9.57 2.36
CA GLN A 124 -3.90 10.88 1.75
C GLN A 124 -4.95 10.78 0.64
N LEU A 125 -4.93 9.70 -0.15
CA LEU A 125 -5.89 9.47 -1.22
C LEU A 125 -7.29 9.12 -0.69
N THR A 126 -7.39 8.35 0.40
CA THR A 126 -8.68 8.03 1.03
C THR A 126 -9.32 9.24 1.70
N ASP A 127 -8.51 10.17 2.21
CA ASP A 127 -8.97 11.43 2.78
C ASP A 127 -9.31 12.48 1.72
N PHE A 128 -8.96 12.22 0.45
CA PHE A 128 -9.17 13.12 -0.67
C PHE A 128 -10.56 12.91 -1.31
N ASN A 129 -11.25 14.00 -1.63
CA ASN A 129 -12.54 13.92 -2.33
C ASN A 129 -12.34 13.59 -3.81
N ILE A 130 -12.46 12.30 -4.15
CA ILE A 130 -12.29 11.79 -5.51
C ILE A 130 -13.55 11.94 -6.39
N ASP A 131 -14.72 12.24 -5.81
CA ASP A 131 -16.00 12.30 -6.56
C ASP A 131 -16.03 13.39 -7.64
N ASN A 132 -15.18 14.41 -7.48
CA ASN A 132 -15.03 15.50 -8.44
C ASN A 132 -14.17 15.13 -9.67
N PHE A 133 -13.59 13.92 -9.70
CA PHE A 133 -12.70 13.45 -10.75
C PHE A 133 -13.36 12.35 -11.59
N GLN A 134 -13.27 12.47 -12.91
CA GLN A 134 -13.73 11.43 -13.85
C GLN A 134 -12.75 10.26 -13.98
N ASP A 135 -11.51 10.46 -13.52
CA ASP A 135 -10.45 9.46 -13.58
C ASP A 135 -10.74 8.32 -12.59
N SER A 136 -10.63 7.09 -13.06
CA SER A 136 -10.87 5.90 -12.23
C SER A 136 -9.65 5.45 -11.43
N LEU A 137 -8.46 5.97 -11.74
CA LEU A 137 -7.22 5.55 -11.08
C LEU A 137 -7.24 5.71 -9.54
N PRO A 138 -7.76 6.81 -8.94
CA PRO A 138 -7.87 6.91 -7.49
C PRO A 138 -8.61 5.72 -6.87
N THR A 139 -9.75 5.36 -7.44
CA THR A 139 -10.57 4.22 -7.00
C THR A 139 -9.82 2.90 -7.17
N GLN A 140 -9.10 2.72 -8.27
CA GLN A 140 -8.30 1.52 -8.51
C GLN A 140 -7.17 1.37 -7.48
N ILE A 141 -6.47 2.46 -7.15
CA ILE A 141 -5.42 2.48 -6.13
C ILE A 141 -5.99 2.12 -4.76
N ILE A 142 -7.12 2.72 -4.38
CA ILE A 142 -7.78 2.43 -3.10
C ILE A 142 -8.17 0.94 -3.02
N ALA A 143 -8.76 0.40 -4.10
CA ALA A 143 -9.13 -1.01 -4.16
C ALA A 143 -7.92 -1.95 -4.05
N PHE A 144 -6.85 -1.65 -4.79
CA PHE A 144 -5.58 -2.38 -4.76
C PHE A 144 -5.01 -2.46 -3.33
N TYR A 145 -4.82 -1.32 -2.66
CA TYR A 145 -4.27 -1.31 -1.30
C TYR A 145 -5.20 -2.03 -0.33
N THR A 146 -6.50 -1.79 -0.42
CA THR A 146 -7.49 -2.41 0.48
C THR A 146 -7.48 -3.93 0.37
N GLU A 147 -7.47 -4.45 -0.85
CA GLU A 147 -7.48 -5.89 -1.10
C GLU A 147 -6.12 -6.53 -0.76
N ARG A 148 -5.03 -6.04 -1.35
CA ARG A 148 -3.72 -6.68 -1.23
C ARG A 148 -3.17 -6.62 0.19
N LEU A 149 -3.34 -5.50 0.90
CA LEU A 149 -2.89 -5.41 2.29
C LEU A 149 -3.69 -6.32 3.22
N ARG A 150 -4.96 -6.58 2.92
CA ARG A 150 -5.78 -7.51 3.71
C ARG A 150 -5.30 -8.95 3.53
N GLU A 151 -5.15 -9.40 2.28
CA GLU A 151 -4.71 -10.77 1.99
C GLU A 151 -3.31 -11.03 2.59
N ILE A 152 -2.37 -10.12 2.37
CA ILE A 152 -1.01 -10.26 2.90
C ILE A 152 -0.99 -10.28 4.43
N LYS A 153 -1.84 -9.47 5.08
CA LYS A 153 -1.93 -9.47 6.55
C LYS A 153 -2.43 -10.82 7.07
N ILE A 154 -3.42 -11.43 6.44
CA ILE A 154 -3.94 -12.74 6.86
C ILE A 154 -2.82 -13.80 6.81
N ASP A 155 -2.02 -13.78 5.74
CA ASP A 155 -0.92 -14.72 5.56
C ASP A 155 0.26 -14.45 6.50
N ASP A 156 0.56 -13.18 6.78
CA ASP A 156 1.57 -12.76 7.76
C ASP A 156 1.17 -13.16 9.19
N ASP A 157 -0.09 -12.95 9.57
CA ASP A 157 -0.64 -13.41 10.85
C ASP A 157 -0.53 -14.94 10.98
N LEU A 158 -0.79 -15.69 9.88
CA LEU A 158 -0.66 -17.15 9.88
C LEU A 158 0.79 -17.58 10.11
N ARG A 159 1.77 -16.93 9.48
CA ARG A 159 3.20 -17.18 9.73
C ARG A 159 3.61 -16.86 11.16
N ALA A 160 3.14 -15.73 11.69
CA ALA A 160 3.41 -15.32 13.06
C ALA A 160 2.84 -16.33 14.08
N ASN A 161 1.65 -16.87 13.82
CA ASN A 161 1.02 -17.89 14.65
C ASN A 161 1.80 -19.22 14.61
N ASP A 162 2.21 -19.68 13.42
CA ASP A 162 3.01 -20.91 13.27
C ASP A 162 4.37 -20.80 13.97
N PHE A 163 5.04 -19.65 13.81
CA PHE A 163 6.25 -19.32 14.58
C PHE A 163 6.01 -19.35 16.10
N GLN A 164 4.93 -18.72 16.57
CA GLN A 164 4.61 -18.64 17.99
C GLN A 164 4.32 -20.04 18.57
N GLU A 165 3.67 -20.91 17.80
CA GLU A 165 3.43 -22.30 18.16
C GLU A 165 4.75 -23.06 18.31
N ASN A 166 5.61 -23.02 17.28
CA ASN A 166 6.92 -23.68 17.28
C ASN A 166 7.78 -23.19 18.45
N TYR A 167 7.91 -21.87 18.61
CA TYR A 167 8.63 -21.25 19.72
C TYR A 167 8.11 -21.73 21.08
N SER A 168 6.79 -21.73 21.27
CA SER A 168 6.17 -22.12 22.53
C SER A 168 6.34 -23.61 22.82
N HIS A 169 6.24 -24.44 21.78
CA HIS A 169 6.43 -25.88 21.87
C HIS A 169 7.87 -26.21 22.28
N TYR A 170 8.86 -25.65 21.60
CA TYR A 170 10.27 -25.90 21.92
C TYR A 170 10.64 -25.42 23.31
N LYS A 171 10.25 -24.20 23.67
CA LYS A 171 10.52 -23.61 24.98
C LYS A 171 9.96 -24.43 26.15
N LYS A 172 8.81 -25.07 25.98
CA LYS A 172 8.11 -25.79 27.06
C LYS A 172 8.51 -27.25 27.17
N ASN A 173 8.82 -27.90 26.04
CA ASN A 173 8.92 -29.36 25.98
C ASN A 173 10.37 -29.86 25.90
N TYR A 174 11.35 -29.00 25.63
CA TYR A 174 12.73 -29.43 25.41
C TYR A 174 13.76 -28.62 26.20
N GLU A 175 14.66 -29.34 26.88
CA GLU A 175 15.74 -28.74 27.69
C GLU A 175 16.80 -28.04 26.82
N TRP A 176 17.02 -28.54 25.59
CA TRP A 176 17.97 -27.97 24.63
C TRP A 176 17.59 -26.57 24.11
N TRP A 177 16.39 -26.08 24.43
CA TRP A 177 15.92 -24.77 23.98
C TRP A 177 16.87 -23.63 24.36
N ALA A 178 17.42 -23.65 25.58
CA ALA A 178 18.30 -22.59 26.07
C ALA A 178 19.60 -22.50 25.26
N ASP A 179 20.16 -23.65 24.84
CA ASP A 179 21.35 -23.70 24.01
C ASP A 179 21.07 -23.27 22.57
N LEU A 180 19.87 -23.62 22.06
CA LEU A 180 19.41 -23.20 20.74
C LEU A 180 19.33 -21.67 20.63
N ILE A 181 18.62 -21.01 21.54
CA ILE A 181 18.45 -19.55 21.51
C ILE A 181 19.73 -18.80 21.86
N SER A 182 20.70 -19.48 22.49
CA SER A 182 22.01 -18.92 22.81
C SER A 182 23.03 -19.13 21.69
N MET A 183 22.61 -19.68 20.54
CA MET A 183 23.47 -19.99 19.39
C MET A 183 24.63 -20.94 19.70
N LYS A 184 24.50 -21.81 20.71
CA LYS A 184 25.55 -22.75 21.13
C LYS A 184 25.52 -24.09 20.38
N GLY A 185 24.44 -24.34 19.61
CA GLY A 185 24.16 -25.65 19.04
C GLY A 185 23.71 -26.66 20.10
N SER A 186 23.04 -27.73 19.70
CA SER A 186 22.62 -28.81 20.60
C SER A 186 22.59 -30.14 19.85
N GLN A 187 23.20 -31.18 20.44
CA GLN A 187 23.16 -32.53 19.88
C GLN A 187 21.76 -33.14 20.01
N GLU A 188 21.07 -32.82 21.10
CA GLU A 188 19.72 -33.25 21.41
C GLU A 188 18.69 -32.66 20.43
N PHE A 189 18.86 -31.38 20.04
CA PHE A 189 18.08 -30.80 18.96
C PHE A 189 18.31 -31.54 17.63
N ILE A 190 19.56 -31.85 17.30
CA ILE A 190 19.90 -32.54 16.05
C ILE A 190 19.32 -33.96 16.04
N GLU A 191 19.35 -34.66 17.17
CA GLU A 191 18.67 -35.95 17.34
C GLU A 191 17.18 -35.80 17.04
N TYR A 192 16.51 -34.89 17.73
CA TYR A 192 15.10 -34.58 17.55
C TYR A 192 14.78 -34.26 16.08
N ALA A 193 15.54 -33.37 15.45
CA ALA A 193 15.33 -32.94 14.07
C ALA A 193 15.50 -34.05 13.02
N ILE A 194 16.20 -35.14 13.35
CA ILE A 194 16.48 -36.26 12.44
C ILE A 194 15.57 -37.45 12.69
N THR A 195 15.22 -37.71 13.96
CA THR A 195 14.50 -38.93 14.33
C THR A 195 13.03 -38.72 14.60
N ASP A 196 12.62 -37.51 15.01
CA ASP A 196 11.24 -37.22 15.37
C ASP A 196 10.47 -36.64 14.16
N PRO A 197 9.36 -37.28 13.72
CA PRO A 197 8.55 -36.74 12.64
C PRO A 197 7.92 -35.37 12.95
N ASP A 198 7.78 -34.97 14.22
CA ASP A 198 7.25 -33.66 14.61
C ASP A 198 8.05 -32.52 13.98
N TYR A 199 9.40 -32.60 14.01
CA TYR A 199 10.23 -31.55 13.43
C TYR A 199 10.00 -31.39 11.92
N LYS A 200 9.95 -32.51 11.19
CA LYS A 200 9.68 -32.50 9.75
C LYS A 200 8.30 -31.91 9.45
N ASN A 201 7.30 -32.22 10.27
CA ASN A 201 5.94 -31.67 10.13
C ASN A 201 5.91 -30.16 10.37
N ARG A 202 6.63 -29.65 11.36
CA ARG A 202 6.77 -28.20 11.61
C ARG A 202 7.46 -27.49 10.44
N VAL A 203 8.56 -28.06 9.94
CA VAL A 203 9.24 -27.53 8.74
C VAL A 203 8.32 -27.55 7.51
N ALA A 204 7.49 -28.59 7.35
CA ALA A 204 6.51 -28.68 6.28
C ALA A 204 5.42 -27.61 6.40
N SER A 205 4.94 -27.30 7.62
CA SER A 205 3.98 -26.23 7.87
C SER A 205 4.56 -24.87 7.46
N VAL A 206 5.74 -24.52 7.98
CA VAL A 206 6.42 -23.26 7.64
C VAL A 206 6.64 -23.16 6.13
N TYR A 207 7.09 -24.24 5.49
CA TYR A 207 7.29 -24.28 4.04
C TYR A 207 5.98 -24.03 3.28
N PHE A 208 4.88 -24.68 3.69
CA PHE A 208 3.58 -24.51 3.04
C PHE A 208 3.10 -23.06 3.17
N VAL A 209 3.03 -22.52 4.39
CA VAL A 209 2.56 -21.15 4.63
C VAL A 209 3.44 -20.14 3.90
N THR A 210 4.75 -20.33 3.90
CA THR A 210 5.67 -19.40 3.24
C THR A 210 5.57 -19.47 1.71
N TYR A 211 5.81 -20.65 1.13
CA TYR A 211 6.05 -20.77 -0.32
C TYR A 211 4.78 -21.02 -1.12
N LYS A 212 3.71 -21.52 -0.49
CA LYS A 212 2.44 -21.82 -1.18
C LYS A 212 1.35 -20.79 -0.90
N VAL A 213 1.50 -20.00 0.16
CA VAL A 213 0.49 -19.02 0.57
C VAL A 213 1.06 -17.60 0.48
N PHE A 214 2.00 -17.24 1.36
CA PHE A 214 2.49 -15.87 1.50
C PHE A 214 3.28 -15.32 0.29
N LEU A 215 4.30 -16.03 -0.20
CA LEU A 215 5.12 -15.56 -1.32
C LEU A 215 4.33 -15.32 -2.62
N PRO A 216 3.35 -16.17 -2.99
CA PRO A 216 2.41 -15.85 -4.07
C PRO A 216 1.66 -14.53 -3.91
N GLU A 217 1.21 -14.17 -2.70
CA GLU A 217 0.52 -12.89 -2.47
C GLU A 217 1.45 -11.69 -2.62
N LEU A 218 2.71 -11.79 -2.16
CA LEU A 218 3.72 -10.76 -2.43
C LEU A 218 3.97 -10.58 -3.93
N LYS A 219 3.98 -11.67 -4.70
CA LYS A 219 4.13 -11.60 -6.15
C LYS A 219 2.96 -10.86 -6.80
N LYS A 220 1.72 -11.16 -6.40
CA LYS A 220 0.53 -10.45 -6.88
C LYS A 220 0.54 -8.96 -6.54
N PHE A 221 0.97 -8.61 -5.32
CA PHE A 221 1.16 -7.21 -4.95
C PHE A 221 2.13 -6.51 -5.90
N LYS A 222 3.29 -7.12 -6.16
CA LYS A 222 4.31 -6.56 -7.05
C LYS A 222 3.79 -6.32 -8.47
N GLU A 223 3.17 -7.34 -9.06
CA GLU A 223 2.59 -7.25 -10.41
C GLU A 223 1.53 -6.12 -10.52
N GLN A 224 0.66 -5.97 -9.52
CA GLN A 224 -0.37 -4.93 -9.54
C GLN A 224 0.17 -3.55 -9.19
N ALA A 225 1.19 -3.46 -8.32
CA ALA A 225 1.87 -2.21 -8.00
C ALA A 225 2.56 -1.62 -9.23
N GLU A 226 3.22 -2.47 -10.05
CA GLU A 226 3.83 -2.05 -11.31
C GLU A 226 2.81 -1.45 -12.28
N VAL A 227 1.62 -2.06 -12.41
CA VAL A 227 0.52 -1.51 -13.22
C VAL A 227 0.06 -0.14 -12.71
N ILE A 228 -0.06 0.03 -11.39
CA ILE A 228 -0.43 1.33 -10.80
C ILE A 228 0.63 2.39 -11.08
N LEU A 229 1.91 2.04 -10.96
CA LEU A 229 3.02 2.95 -11.23
C LEU A 229 3.01 3.43 -12.69
N GLU A 230 2.77 2.52 -13.64
CA GLU A 230 2.61 2.87 -15.06
C GLU A 230 1.41 3.79 -15.29
N GLU A 231 0.27 3.52 -14.66
CA GLU A 231 -0.93 4.36 -14.79
C GLU A 231 -0.76 5.76 -14.18
N ILE A 232 -0.01 5.87 -13.08
CA ILE A 232 0.36 7.18 -12.50
C ILE A 232 1.24 7.95 -13.49
N GLU A 233 2.22 7.29 -14.11
CA GLU A 233 3.16 7.95 -15.03
C GLU A 233 2.45 8.51 -16.26
N LYS A 234 1.49 7.78 -16.84
CA LYS A 234 0.65 8.24 -17.98
C LYS A 234 -0.14 9.53 -17.69
N ARG A 235 -0.33 9.90 -16.42
CA ARG A 235 -1.07 11.10 -16.00
C ARG A 235 -0.16 12.28 -15.65
N LYS A 236 1.16 12.09 -15.73
CA LYS A 236 2.14 13.18 -15.59
C LYS A 236 2.43 13.88 -16.93
N GLU A 237 2.18 13.21 -18.05
CA GLU A 237 2.26 13.75 -19.42
C GLU A 237 1.05 14.62 -19.76
#